data_AF-A0A1D9PV37-F1
#
_entry.id   AF-A0A1D9PV37-F1
#
_cell.length_a   1.000
_cell.length_b   1.000
_cell.length_c   1.000
_cell.angle_alpha   90.00
_cell.angle_beta   90.00
_cell.angle_gamma   90.00
#
_symmetry.space_group_name_H-M   'P 1'
#
loop_
_entity.id
_entity.type
_entity.pdbx_description
1 polymer ?
#
loop_
_entity_poly.entity_id
_entity_poly.type
_entity_poly.pdbx_seq_one_letter_code
_entity_poly.pdbx_strand_id
1 'polypeptide(L)'
;MENMKTGFRGTGLVPFNPDAILSRMDIRIHTPTPPSLPPSHIPDWVSQTPHNTTKALSQAFLVRSIIVQHHSSFPTPIFKATDPLIKGIEYLANTVTILAFENHDLRLTNMGLSKCRHAKKIQLRLEGALTIQEANDIISQKEMDIQIKRDRQQNRRNSNREASTNRCCSKCGITGHNARICSNDNIDPKLLDSA
;
A
#
# COMPACT_ATOMS: atom_id res chain seq x y z
N MET A 1 42.65 -55.14 -55.42
CA MET A 1 43.07 -54.87 -54.03
C MET A 1 44.60 -54.82 -53.87
N GLU A 2 45.39 -54.98 -54.95
CA GLU A 2 46.85 -54.83 -54.93
C GLU A 2 47.29 -53.36 -54.85
N ASN A 3 46.67 -52.49 -55.66
CA ASN A 3 47.09 -51.09 -55.82
C ASN A 3 47.06 -50.27 -54.51
N MET A 4 46.13 -50.58 -53.60
CA MET A 4 46.02 -49.89 -52.33
C MET A 4 47.18 -50.25 -51.38
N LYS A 5 47.62 -51.51 -51.38
CA LYS A 5 48.72 -51.99 -50.51
C LYS A 5 50.06 -51.38 -50.92
N THR A 6 50.25 -51.14 -52.22
CA THR A 6 51.47 -50.53 -52.77
C THR A 6 51.61 -49.06 -52.37
N GLY A 7 50.50 -48.31 -52.35
CA GLY A 7 50.48 -46.90 -51.91
C GLY A 7 50.92 -46.73 -50.45
N PHE A 8 50.39 -47.56 -49.55
CA PHE A 8 50.76 -47.55 -48.12
C PHE A 8 52.24 -47.89 -47.88
N ARG A 9 52.78 -48.88 -48.63
CA ARG A 9 54.20 -49.25 -48.57
C ARG A 9 55.12 -48.11 -48.99
N GLY A 10 54.74 -47.31 -50.00
CA GLY A 10 55.50 -46.14 -50.46
C GLY A 10 55.60 -45.02 -49.41
N THR A 11 54.61 -44.92 -48.52
CA THR A 11 54.60 -43.92 -47.43
C THR A 11 55.27 -44.40 -46.13
N GLY A 12 55.80 -45.63 -46.08
CA GLY A 12 56.33 -46.23 -44.84
C GLY A 12 55.26 -46.65 -43.83
N LEU A 13 53.98 -46.39 -44.13
CA LEU A 13 52.83 -46.89 -43.40
C LEU A 13 52.54 -48.33 -43.81
N VAL A 14 53.44 -49.27 -43.51
CA VAL A 14 53.06 -50.68 -43.53
C VAL A 14 51.90 -50.84 -42.53
N PRO A 15 50.80 -51.53 -42.87
CA PRO A 15 49.73 -51.75 -41.91
C PRO A 15 50.33 -52.43 -40.68
N PHE A 16 50.48 -51.68 -39.60
CA PHE A 16 50.89 -52.22 -38.31
C PHE A 16 49.74 -53.09 -37.85
N ASN A 17 49.85 -54.38 -38.16
CA ASN A 17 48.92 -55.47 -37.86
C ASN A 17 47.42 -55.07 -37.92
N PRO A 18 46.70 -55.32 -39.03
CA PRO A 18 45.30 -54.93 -39.16
C PRO A 18 44.42 -55.50 -38.03
N ASP A 19 44.73 -56.69 -37.53
CA ASP A 19 43.99 -57.31 -36.43
C ASP A 19 44.19 -56.56 -35.09
N ALA A 20 45.36 -55.96 -34.88
CA ALA A 20 45.63 -55.12 -33.72
C ALA A 20 44.87 -53.79 -33.77
N ILE A 21 44.65 -53.25 -34.98
CA ILE A 21 43.83 -52.06 -35.20
C ILE A 21 42.36 -52.39 -34.93
N LEU A 22 41.87 -53.50 -35.50
CA LEU A 22 40.48 -53.95 -35.32
C LEU A 22 40.17 -54.26 -33.84
N SER A 23 41.09 -54.90 -33.13
CA SER A 23 40.95 -55.16 -31.68
C SER A 23 40.91 -53.88 -30.82
N ARG A 24 41.46 -52.76 -31.30
CA ARG A 24 41.36 -51.45 -30.62
C ARG A 24 40.12 -50.66 -31.01
N MET A 25 39.51 -50.99 -32.15
CA MET A 25 38.27 -50.37 -32.64
C MET A 25 37.00 -51.02 -32.09
N ASP A 26 37.13 -52.10 -31.32
CA ASP A 26 36.05 -52.72 -30.55
C ASP A 26 35.70 -51.83 -29.34
N ILE A 27 35.28 -50.60 -29.64
CA ILE A 27 34.78 -49.62 -28.70
C ILE A 27 33.39 -50.12 -28.29
N ARG A 28 33.34 -50.90 -27.22
CA ARG A 28 32.07 -51.18 -26.54
C ARG A 28 31.52 -49.84 -26.09
N ILE A 29 30.53 -49.31 -26.82
CA ILE A 29 29.82 -48.08 -26.46
C ILE A 29 29.02 -48.39 -25.19
N HIS A 30 29.70 -48.33 -24.05
CA HIS A 30 29.07 -48.39 -22.75
C HIS A 30 28.62 -46.98 -22.43
N THR A 31 27.34 -46.68 -22.60
CA THR A 31 26.75 -45.47 -22.01
C THR A 31 26.87 -45.63 -20.49
N PRO A 32 27.73 -44.86 -19.79
CA PRO A 32 27.74 -44.93 -18.33
C PRO A 32 26.33 -44.57 -17.86
N THR A 33 25.74 -45.43 -17.04
CA THR A 33 24.50 -45.10 -16.34
C THR A 33 24.74 -43.74 -15.66
N PRO A 34 23.90 -42.72 -15.92
CA PRO A 34 24.10 -41.42 -15.31
C PRO A 34 24.18 -41.64 -13.79
N PRO A 35 25.14 -41.00 -13.09
CA PRO A 35 25.16 -41.05 -11.64
C PRO A 35 23.75 -40.67 -11.19
N SER A 36 23.15 -41.50 -10.32
CA SER A 36 21.88 -41.18 -9.68
C SER A 36 22.10 -39.85 -8.96
N LEU A 37 21.74 -38.74 -9.62
CA LEU A 37 21.72 -37.47 -8.94
C LEU A 37 20.75 -37.67 -7.77
N PRO A 38 21.11 -37.31 -6.53
CA PRO A 38 20.09 -37.14 -5.51
C PRO A 38 19.02 -36.22 -6.10
N PRO A 39 17.74 -36.35 -5.72
CA PRO A 39 16.73 -35.36 -6.07
C PRO A 39 17.13 -34.06 -5.37
N SER A 40 18.11 -33.36 -5.93
CA SER A 40 18.40 -31.98 -5.61
C SER A 40 17.18 -31.23 -6.08
N HIS A 41 16.75 -30.30 -5.23
CA HIS A 41 15.64 -29.39 -5.43
C HIS A 41 15.85 -28.48 -6.66
N ILE A 42 16.02 -29.05 -7.85
CA ILE A 42 15.88 -28.33 -9.11
C ILE A 42 14.36 -28.27 -9.29
N PRO A 43 13.72 -27.11 -9.08
CA PRO A 43 12.30 -26.99 -9.34
C PRO A 43 12.04 -27.41 -10.79
N ASP A 44 11.00 -28.21 -11.01
CA ASP A 44 10.55 -28.60 -12.34
C ASP A 44 10.52 -27.36 -13.23
N TRP A 45 11.26 -27.39 -14.33
CA TRP A 45 11.34 -26.26 -15.24
C TRP A 45 9.95 -25.95 -15.79
N VAL A 46 9.39 -24.79 -15.41
CA VAL A 46 8.14 -24.28 -15.97
C VAL A 46 8.49 -23.12 -16.91
N SER A 47 8.18 -23.25 -18.19
CA SER A 47 8.38 -22.22 -19.24
C SER A 47 7.43 -21.02 -19.13
N GLN A 48 6.80 -20.82 -17.97
CA GLN A 48 5.82 -19.77 -17.76
C GLN A 48 6.50 -18.41 -17.67
N THR A 49 5.95 -17.42 -18.37
CA THR A 49 6.45 -16.04 -18.32
C THR A 49 6.35 -15.48 -16.89
N PRO A 50 7.43 -14.93 -16.31
CA PRO A 50 7.39 -14.33 -14.98
C PRO A 50 6.36 -13.19 -14.93
N HIS A 51 5.43 -13.27 -13.98
CA HIS A 51 4.39 -12.24 -13.79
C HIS A 51 4.85 -11.06 -12.92
N ASN A 52 6.04 -11.13 -12.34
CA ASN A 52 6.61 -10.03 -11.57
C ASN A 52 8.14 -10.03 -11.65
N THR A 53 8.72 -8.88 -11.31
CA THR A 53 10.15 -8.62 -11.35
C THR A 53 10.97 -9.59 -10.51
N THR A 54 10.51 -9.90 -9.29
CA THR A 54 11.20 -10.81 -8.39
C THR A 54 11.32 -12.21 -8.98
N LYS A 55 10.24 -12.73 -9.57
CA LYS A 55 10.23 -14.02 -10.27
C LYS A 55 11.15 -14.01 -11.48
N ALA A 56 11.16 -12.92 -12.26
CA ALA A 56 12.05 -12.78 -13.42
C ALA A 56 13.53 -12.83 -13.01
N LEU A 57 13.89 -12.12 -11.94
CA LEU A 57 15.25 -12.14 -11.40
C LEU A 57 15.63 -13.52 -10.87
N SER A 58 14.78 -14.15 -10.05
CA SER A 58 15.03 -15.49 -9.51
C SER A 58 15.24 -16.53 -10.63
N GLN A 59 14.43 -16.47 -11.68
CA GLN A 59 14.58 -17.37 -12.83
C GLN A 59 15.87 -17.09 -13.62
N ALA A 60 16.24 -15.81 -13.80
CA ALA A 60 17.50 -15.44 -14.44
C ALA A 60 18.73 -15.93 -13.65
N PHE A 61 18.72 -15.80 -12.32
CA PHE A 61 19.77 -16.33 -11.44
C PHE A 61 19.87 -17.86 -11.51
N LEU A 62 18.74 -18.56 -11.53
CA LEU A 62 18.68 -20.02 -11.63
C LEU A 62 19.21 -20.51 -12.98
N VAL A 63 18.85 -19.86 -14.08
CA VAL A 63 19.43 -20.17 -15.40
C VAL A 63 20.94 -19.98 -15.37
N ARG A 64 21.42 -18.87 -14.78
CA ARG A 64 22.85 -18.59 -14.65
C ARG A 64 23.57 -19.67 -13.84
N SER A 65 23.03 -20.11 -12.70
CA SER A 65 23.68 -21.13 -11.86
C SER A 65 23.78 -22.48 -12.55
N ILE A 66 22.74 -22.89 -13.29
CA ILE A 66 22.74 -24.12 -14.09
C ILE A 66 23.84 -24.07 -15.16
N ILE A 67 23.96 -22.95 -15.87
CA ILE A 67 24.98 -22.79 -16.93
C ILE A 67 26.39 -22.84 -16.33
N VAL A 68 26.62 -22.23 -15.15
CA VAL A 68 27.93 -22.29 -14.46
C VAL A 68 28.31 -23.72 -14.12
N GLN A 69 27.34 -24.55 -13.74
CA GLN A 69 27.57 -25.90 -13.24
C GLN A 69 27.74 -26.97 -14.34
N HIS A 70 27.53 -26.62 -15.61
CA HIS A 70 27.58 -27.56 -16.73
C HIS A 70 29.02 -27.91 -17.15
N HIS A 71 29.44 -29.14 -16.88
CA HIS A 71 30.82 -29.62 -16.96
C HIS A 71 31.33 -30.02 -18.37
N SER A 72 30.47 -29.99 -19.40
CA SER A 72 30.73 -30.66 -20.70
C SER A 72 30.56 -29.79 -21.95
N SER A 73 30.50 -28.46 -21.83
CA SER A 73 30.51 -27.55 -22.99
C SER A 73 31.22 -26.27 -22.64
N PHE A 74 32.00 -25.69 -23.56
CA PHE A 74 32.53 -24.34 -23.40
C PHE A 74 31.36 -23.37 -23.15
N PRO A 75 31.17 -22.83 -21.93
CA PRO A 75 29.94 -22.12 -21.55
C PRO A 75 29.82 -20.72 -22.18
N THR A 76 30.90 -20.26 -22.80
CA THR A 76 31.13 -18.90 -23.28
C THR A 76 30.06 -18.35 -24.24
N PRO A 77 29.48 -19.13 -25.17
CA PRO A 77 28.42 -18.63 -26.05
C PRO A 77 27.10 -18.34 -25.32
N ILE A 78 26.75 -19.16 -24.32
CA ILE A 78 25.48 -19.04 -23.61
C ILE A 78 25.52 -17.88 -22.62
N PHE A 79 26.62 -17.72 -21.86
CA PHE A 79 26.77 -16.56 -20.97
C PHE A 79 26.70 -15.22 -21.70
N LYS A 80 27.34 -15.12 -22.87
CA LYS A 80 27.26 -13.94 -23.73
C LYS A 80 25.82 -13.64 -24.19
N ALA A 81 24.98 -14.65 -24.32
CA ALA A 81 23.57 -14.48 -24.69
C ALA A 81 22.67 -14.12 -23.50
N THR A 82 23.01 -14.56 -22.27
CA THR A 82 22.19 -14.31 -21.07
C THR A 82 22.48 -12.98 -20.38
N ASP A 83 23.71 -12.47 -20.44
CA ASP A 83 24.07 -11.20 -19.77
C ASP A 83 23.23 -9.99 -20.24
N PRO A 84 22.95 -9.81 -21.55
CA PRO A 84 22.06 -8.75 -22.01
C PRO A 84 20.63 -8.89 -21.50
N LEU A 85 20.14 -10.13 -21.35
CA LEU A 85 18.81 -10.41 -20.80
C LEU A 85 18.72 -10.02 -19.33
N ILE A 86 19.73 -10.35 -18.52
CA ILE A 86 19.79 -9.97 -17.11
C ILE A 86 19.74 -8.45 -16.98
N LYS A 87 20.59 -7.73 -17.74
CA LYS A 87 20.58 -6.26 -17.76
C LYS A 87 19.24 -5.68 -18.21
N GLY A 88 18.60 -6.30 -19.20
CA GLY A 88 17.27 -5.91 -19.66
C GLY A 88 16.21 -6.07 -18.56
N ILE A 89 16.26 -7.16 -17.80
CA ILE A 89 15.34 -7.41 -16.66
C ILE A 89 15.60 -6.39 -15.55
N GLU A 90 16.85 -6.10 -15.20
CA GLU A 90 17.22 -5.08 -14.21
C GLU A 90 16.74 -3.68 -14.62
N TYR A 91 16.90 -3.33 -15.89
CA TYR A 91 16.38 -2.06 -16.42
C TYR A 91 14.86 -1.99 -16.29
N LEU A 92 14.14 -3.02 -16.77
CA LEU A 92 12.68 -3.07 -16.69
C LEU A 92 12.18 -3.06 -15.24
N ALA A 93 12.87 -3.74 -14.33
CA ALA A 93 12.59 -3.72 -12.90
C ALA A 93 12.55 -2.29 -12.34
N ASN A 94 13.60 -1.53 -12.63
CA ASN A 94 13.75 -0.15 -12.18
C ASN A 94 12.69 0.75 -12.84
N THR A 95 12.50 0.62 -14.15
CA THR A 95 11.49 1.40 -14.88
C THR A 95 10.07 1.14 -14.36
N VAL A 96 9.70 -0.12 -14.13
CA VAL A 96 8.37 -0.47 -13.58
C VAL A 96 8.19 0.11 -12.19
N THR A 97 9.24 0.14 -11.36
CA THR A 97 9.18 0.73 -10.02
C THR A 97 8.94 2.23 -10.07
N ILE A 98 9.66 2.95 -10.95
CA ILE A 98 9.47 4.40 -11.16
C ILE A 98 8.06 4.68 -11.67
N LEU A 99 7.62 3.96 -12.70
CA LEU A 99 6.29 4.12 -13.28
C LEU A 99 5.19 3.85 -12.25
N ALA A 100 5.35 2.86 -11.37
CA ALA A 100 4.39 2.58 -10.32
C ALA A 100 4.28 3.74 -9.32
N PHE A 101 5.41 4.34 -8.94
CA PHE A 101 5.45 5.50 -8.06
C PHE A 101 4.80 6.73 -8.71
N GLU A 102 5.19 7.07 -9.94
CA GLU A 102 4.63 8.20 -10.69
C GLU A 102 3.13 8.02 -10.93
N ASN A 103 2.68 6.81 -11.27
CA ASN A 103 1.26 6.53 -11.46
C ASN A 103 0.46 6.70 -10.15
N HIS A 104 1.05 6.31 -9.02
CA HIS A 104 0.43 6.54 -7.72
C HIS A 104 0.29 8.02 -7.40
N ASP A 105 1.36 8.81 -7.60
CA ASP A 105 1.35 10.26 -7.39
C ASP A 105 0.34 10.96 -8.32
N LEU A 106 0.32 10.59 -9.60
CA LEU A 106 -0.66 11.09 -10.58
C LEU A 106 -2.10 10.78 -10.17
N ARG A 107 -2.35 9.62 -9.54
CA ARG A 107 -3.69 9.26 -9.04
C ARG A 107 -4.07 10.09 -7.82
N LEU A 108 -3.13 10.32 -6.89
CA LEU A 108 -3.36 11.17 -5.72
C LEU A 108 -3.68 12.61 -6.12
N THR A 109 -2.86 13.19 -6.98
CA THR A 109 -3.04 14.57 -7.48
C THR A 109 -4.34 14.70 -8.27
N ASN A 110 -4.67 13.74 -9.15
CA ASN A 110 -5.95 13.75 -9.88
C ASN A 110 -7.16 13.62 -8.95
N MET A 111 -7.08 12.82 -7.90
CA MET A 111 -8.15 12.74 -6.91
C MET A 111 -8.35 14.09 -6.22
N GLY A 112 -7.27 14.79 -5.85
CA GLY A 112 -7.33 16.14 -5.30
C GLY A 112 -7.96 17.15 -6.27
N LEU A 113 -7.47 17.18 -7.52
CA LEU A 113 -8.01 18.06 -8.56
C LEU A 113 -9.48 17.76 -8.87
N SER A 114 -9.86 16.48 -8.90
CA SER A 114 -11.24 16.05 -9.09
C SER A 114 -12.14 16.58 -7.98
N LYS A 115 -11.73 16.44 -6.71
CA LYS A 115 -12.45 17.02 -5.55
C LYS A 115 -12.60 18.53 -5.68
N CYS A 116 -11.53 19.25 -6.02
CA CYS A 116 -11.58 20.70 -6.22
C CYS A 116 -12.53 21.10 -7.34
N ARG A 117 -12.49 20.40 -8.48
CA ARG A 117 -13.41 20.63 -9.62
C ARG A 117 -14.86 20.37 -9.21
N HIS A 118 -15.12 19.31 -8.45
CA HIS A 118 -16.46 19.00 -7.94
C HIS A 118 -16.95 20.07 -6.97
N ALA A 119 -16.12 20.49 -6.01
CA ALA A 119 -16.47 21.57 -5.07
C ALA A 119 -16.80 22.87 -5.82
N LYS A 120 -15.95 23.28 -6.77
CA LYS A 120 -16.21 24.47 -7.60
C LYS A 120 -17.47 24.32 -8.45
N LYS A 121 -17.75 23.14 -9.00
CA LYS A 121 -18.99 22.87 -9.75
C LYS A 121 -20.23 22.93 -8.86
N ILE A 122 -20.15 22.44 -7.63
CA ILE A 122 -21.24 22.54 -6.64
C ILE A 122 -21.45 24.01 -6.26
N GLN A 123 -20.37 24.74 -5.98
CA GLN A 123 -20.44 26.17 -5.70
C GLN A 123 -21.10 26.91 -6.86
N LEU A 124 -20.62 26.77 -8.09
CA LEU A 124 -21.22 27.44 -9.26
C LEU A 124 -22.69 27.05 -9.52
N ARG A 125 -23.14 25.86 -9.08
CA ARG A 125 -24.55 25.46 -9.16
C ARG A 125 -25.39 26.11 -8.07
N LEU A 126 -24.88 26.19 -6.84
CA LEU A 126 -25.52 26.89 -5.73
C LEU A 126 -25.52 28.41 -5.93
N GLU A 127 -24.48 28.92 -6.57
CA GLU A 127 -24.20 30.32 -6.88
C GLU A 127 -24.66 30.68 -8.31
N GLY A 128 -25.31 29.75 -9.00
CA GLY A 128 -26.07 30.05 -10.23
C GLY A 128 -27.08 31.15 -9.91
N ALA A 129 -27.29 32.08 -10.86
CA ALA A 129 -27.92 33.39 -10.66
C ALA A 129 -29.01 33.38 -9.59
N LEU A 130 -28.58 33.63 -8.35
CA LEU A 130 -29.43 33.59 -7.18
C LEU A 130 -30.44 34.70 -7.40
N THR A 131 -31.70 34.34 -7.58
CA THR A 131 -32.71 35.35 -7.92
C THR A 131 -32.79 36.34 -6.77
N ILE A 132 -33.08 37.61 -7.06
CA ILE A 132 -33.18 38.65 -6.03
C ILE A 132 -34.13 38.20 -4.89
N GLN A 133 -35.17 37.43 -5.23
CA GLN A 133 -36.09 36.84 -4.27
C GLN A 133 -35.42 35.82 -3.35
N GLU A 134 -34.72 34.82 -3.90
CA GLU A 134 -34.00 33.82 -3.10
C GLU A 134 -32.93 34.46 -2.21
N ALA A 135 -32.30 35.55 -2.68
CA ALA A 135 -31.30 36.28 -1.91
C ALA A 135 -31.95 36.98 -0.70
N ASN A 136 -33.08 37.63 -0.93
CA ASN A 136 -33.86 38.28 0.11
C ASN A 136 -34.39 37.26 1.13
N ASP A 137 -34.89 36.10 0.68
CA ASP A 137 -35.40 35.06 1.56
C ASP A 137 -34.28 34.51 2.48
N ILE A 138 -33.06 34.33 1.96
CA ILE A 138 -31.90 33.93 2.76
C ILE A 138 -31.52 35.01 3.80
N ILE A 139 -31.58 36.29 3.42
CA ILE A 139 -31.30 37.41 4.33
C ILE A 139 -32.37 37.46 5.44
N SER A 140 -33.65 37.37 5.07
CA SER A 140 -34.77 37.34 6.02
C SER A 140 -34.67 36.15 6.97
N GLN A 141 -34.32 34.96 6.49
CA GLN A 141 -34.13 33.80 7.34
C GLN A 141 -32.99 34.00 8.35
N LYS A 142 -31.86 34.60 7.91
CA LYS A 142 -30.75 34.94 8.80
C LYS A 142 -31.14 35.97 9.87
N GLU A 143 -31.90 37.00 9.48
CA GLU A 143 -32.43 38.02 10.41
C GLU A 143 -33.31 37.37 11.47
N MET A 144 -34.21 36.47 11.06
CA MET A 144 -35.08 35.71 11.96
C MET A 144 -34.27 34.81 12.89
N ASP A 145 -33.26 34.09 12.40
CA ASP A 145 -32.41 33.23 13.24
C ASP A 145 -31.61 34.03 14.27
N ILE A 146 -31.12 35.22 13.90
CA ILE A 146 -30.45 36.14 14.82
C ILE A 146 -31.44 36.64 15.88
N GLN A 147 -32.66 36.99 15.48
CA GLN A 147 -33.70 37.43 16.39
C GLN A 147 -34.10 36.33 17.38
N ILE A 148 -34.34 35.10 16.90
CA ILE A 148 -34.64 33.93 17.74
C ILE A 148 -33.51 33.68 18.75
N LYS A 149 -32.25 33.82 18.34
CA LYS A 149 -31.10 33.69 19.25
C LYS A 149 -31.09 34.79 20.32
N ARG A 150 -31.36 36.04 19.95
CA ARG A 150 -31.47 37.15 20.92
C ARG A 150 -32.62 36.92 21.89
N ASP A 151 -33.79 36.52 21.41
CA ASP A 151 -34.98 36.30 22.22
C ASP A 151 -34.76 35.14 23.20
N ARG A 152 -34.15 34.04 22.75
CA ARG A 152 -33.74 32.94 23.65
C ARG A 152 -32.76 33.40 24.74
N GLN A 153 -31.83 34.29 24.40
CA GLN A 153 -30.88 34.83 25.36
C GLN A 153 -31.53 35.81 26.35
N GLN A 154 -32.46 36.65 25.88
CA GLN A 154 -33.22 37.57 26.74
C GLN A 154 -34.19 36.81 27.64
N ASN A 155 -34.87 35.79 27.14
CA ASN A 155 -35.80 34.98 27.93
C ASN A 155 -35.07 34.18 29.02
N ARG A 156 -33.85 33.70 28.75
CA ARG A 156 -32.95 33.15 29.78
C ARG A 156 -32.53 34.17 30.84
N ARG A 157 -32.36 35.43 30.46
CA ARG A 157 -32.02 36.51 31.42
C ARG A 157 -33.24 36.94 32.25
N ASN A 158 -34.44 36.97 31.67
CA ASN A 158 -35.67 37.34 32.36
C ASN A 158 -36.14 36.25 33.32
N SER A 159 -36.08 34.97 32.92
CA SER A 159 -36.38 33.84 33.83
C SER A 159 -35.46 33.82 35.07
N ASN A 160 -34.18 34.19 34.93
CA ASN A 160 -33.27 34.36 36.07
C ASN A 160 -33.58 35.59 36.95
N ARG A 161 -34.25 36.62 36.42
CA ARG A 161 -34.69 37.79 37.20
C ARG A 161 -36.01 37.53 37.91
N GLU A 162 -36.96 36.84 37.26
CA GLU A 162 -38.23 36.42 37.86
C GLU A 162 -38.03 35.34 38.93
N ALA A 163 -37.01 34.48 38.79
CA ALA A 163 -36.60 33.53 39.82
C ALA A 163 -35.74 34.18 40.93
N SER A 164 -35.64 35.52 41.02
CA SER A 164 -35.14 36.17 42.23
C SER A 164 -36.23 36.10 43.30
N THR A 165 -36.36 34.91 43.89
CA THR A 165 -37.19 34.66 45.06
C THR A 165 -36.96 35.76 46.08
N ASN A 166 -38.04 36.43 46.49
CA ASN A 166 -38.07 37.43 47.55
C ASN A 166 -37.07 37.07 48.66
N ARG A 167 -36.04 37.89 48.86
CA ARG A 167 -34.99 37.60 49.84
C ARG A 167 -35.59 37.66 51.25
N CYS A 168 -35.81 36.49 51.84
CA CYS A 168 -36.24 36.34 53.22
C CYS A 168 -35.03 36.41 54.17
N CYS A 169 -35.26 36.89 55.39
CA CYS A 169 -34.29 36.80 56.47
C CYS A 169 -33.96 35.34 56.77
N SER A 170 -32.69 34.94 56.75
CA SER A 170 -32.29 33.55 57.02
C SER A 170 -32.51 33.08 58.47
N LYS A 171 -32.79 34.00 59.40
CA LYS A 171 -33.09 33.68 60.81
C LYS A 171 -34.57 33.42 61.08
N CYS A 172 -35.48 34.19 60.47
CA CYS A 172 -36.92 34.13 60.78
C CYS A 172 -37.82 33.90 59.55
N GLY A 173 -37.26 33.84 58.33
CA GLY A 173 -38.01 33.56 57.10
C GLY A 173 -38.87 34.71 56.56
N ILE A 174 -38.91 35.86 57.24
CA ILE A 174 -39.73 37.01 56.84
C ILE A 174 -38.96 37.92 55.87
N THR A 175 -39.65 38.46 54.87
CA THR A 175 -39.15 39.47 53.92
C THR A 175 -39.14 40.88 54.51
N GLY A 176 -38.17 41.71 54.10
CA GLY A 176 -38.09 43.12 54.50
C GLY A 176 -36.98 43.47 55.50
N HIS A 177 -36.22 42.49 55.98
CA HIS A 177 -35.01 42.72 56.77
C HIS A 177 -33.97 41.61 56.55
N ASN A 178 -32.71 41.88 56.90
CA ASN A 178 -31.62 40.91 56.85
C ASN A 178 -31.35 40.35 58.26
N ALA A 179 -30.74 39.15 58.34
CA ALA A 179 -30.42 38.45 59.59
C ALA A 179 -29.58 39.25 60.61
N ARG A 180 -28.88 40.31 60.15
CA ARG A 180 -28.07 41.19 61.01
C ARG A 180 -28.89 42.19 61.82
N ILE A 181 -30.15 42.41 61.47
CA ILE A 181 -31.05 43.41 62.08
C ILE A 181 -32.36 42.73 62.53
N CYS A 182 -32.33 41.41 62.65
CA CYS A 182 -33.48 40.61 63.04
C CYS A 182 -33.65 40.69 64.56
N SER A 183 -34.79 41.21 65.01
CA SER A 183 -35.09 41.34 66.44
C SER A 183 -35.45 40.02 67.13
N ASN A 184 -35.61 38.92 66.37
CA ASN A 184 -35.77 37.56 66.92
C ASN A 184 -34.39 36.95 67.19
N ASP A 185 -33.66 37.52 68.13
CA ASP A 185 -32.51 36.84 68.73
C ASP A 185 -33.03 36.15 70.00
N ASN A 186 -33.12 34.81 69.93
CA ASN A 186 -33.38 33.86 71.01
C ASN A 186 -34.84 33.34 71.15
N ILE A 187 -35.13 32.22 70.48
CA ILE A 187 -36.02 31.20 71.07
C ILE A 187 -35.23 29.89 71.12
N ASP A 188 -34.91 29.50 72.35
CA ASP A 188 -34.27 28.24 72.74
C ASP A 188 -35.20 27.05 72.40
N PRO A 189 -34.75 25.97 71.74
CA PRO A 189 -35.62 24.89 71.26
C PRO A 189 -36.23 23.97 72.36
N LYS A 190 -36.35 24.42 73.61
CA LYS A 190 -36.64 23.53 74.77
C LYS A 190 -37.95 23.75 75.52
N LEU A 191 -38.90 24.53 75.02
CA LEU A 191 -40.23 24.62 75.62
C LEU A 191 -41.31 24.73 74.56
N LEU A 192 -41.84 23.58 74.11
CA LEU A 192 -43.22 23.37 73.67
C LEU A 192 -43.44 21.85 73.50
N ASP A 193 -43.41 21.14 74.61
CA ASP A 193 -44.28 19.98 74.81
C ASP A 193 -45.30 20.39 75.86
N SER A 194 -46.57 20.21 75.52
CA SER A 194 -47.78 20.29 76.35
C SER A 194 -48.63 21.57 76.25
N ALA A 195 -49.83 21.30 75.72
CA ALA A 195 -51.11 22.02 75.80
C ALA A 195 -51.34 23.21 74.87
#